data_AF-A0A7V4MCL8-F1
#
_entry.id   AF-A0A7V4MCL8-F1
#
_cell.length_a   1.000
_cell.length_b   1.000
_cell.length_c   1.000
_cell.angle_alpha   90.00
_cell.angle_beta   90.00
_cell.angle_gamma   90.00
#
_symmetry.space_group_name_H-M   'P 1'
#
loop_
_entity.id
_entity.type
_entity.pdbx_description
1 polymer ?
#
loop_
_entity_poly.entity_id
_entity_poly.type
_entity_poly.pdbx_seq_one_letter_code
_entity_poly.pdbx_strand_id
1 'polypeptide(L)'
;MNEPGLINNENSKRKAPVFLIFSTVVLTIILAVMIFSYFSQKNRMIEMETVLTHEKDSLANELRKLMHGYDTLRSNNDTLNARLLRERERIRRLLEINASNVQLIKTYRAEITTMREIMKSYIVQIDSLNTRNKLLSAENQNIRQKINQVEKTNIELEKAKAELSTKVEIASVIMAKDIIAVALNKNRKETTRTDRLDKLRVCFTLRENPIAQAGKKTVYLRVIRPDQLVIATSPDNLFDYGETKMVFTESRSVDYMNQDIDMCIFVDNTGDFIPGNYTAELYLEGNLIGSAKFMLTGR
;
A
#
# COMPACT_ATOMS: atom_id res chain seq x y z
N MET A 1 16.98 98.25 118.12
CA MET A 1 15.77 99.09 118.00
C MET A 1 14.67 98.25 117.37
N ASN A 2 13.61 98.07 118.16
CA ASN A 2 12.20 97.74 117.88
C ASN A 2 11.83 96.64 116.88
N GLU A 3 11.47 95.48 117.44
CA GLU A 3 10.09 94.93 117.58
C GLU A 3 9.13 94.75 116.36
N PRO A 4 8.18 93.78 116.45
CA PRO A 4 7.98 92.74 115.44
C PRO A 4 6.51 92.61 115.00
N GLY A 5 6.17 91.53 114.28
CA GLY A 5 4.79 91.14 114.04
C GLY A 5 4.65 89.81 113.29
N LEU A 6 4.45 88.72 114.04
CA LEU A 6 3.89 87.46 113.57
C LEU A 6 2.40 87.63 113.18
N ILE A 7 1.89 86.77 112.29
CA ILE A 7 0.80 85.79 112.53
C ILE A 7 0.12 85.36 111.21
N ASN A 8 0.12 84.03 111.01
CA ASN A 8 -0.86 83.11 110.37
C ASN A 8 -1.25 83.26 108.89
N ASN A 9 -0.99 82.23 108.06
CA ASN A 9 -1.69 80.93 107.90
C ASN A 9 -2.99 81.04 107.07
N GLU A 10 -2.95 80.61 105.81
CA GLU A 10 -3.60 79.37 105.37
C GLU A 10 -3.67 79.24 103.83
N ASN A 11 -3.46 78.00 103.38
CA ASN A 11 -4.14 77.32 102.27
C ASN A 11 -3.99 77.80 100.81
N SER A 12 -3.30 76.97 100.01
CA SER A 12 -3.99 76.26 98.91
C SER A 12 -3.26 74.98 98.50
N LYS A 13 -3.93 73.87 98.79
CA LYS A 13 -3.65 72.50 98.39
C LYS A 13 -3.81 72.29 96.85
N ARG A 14 -3.00 71.38 96.30
CA ARG A 14 -3.27 70.46 95.15
C ARG A 14 -3.34 71.03 93.72
N LYS A 15 -2.21 71.09 93.02
CA LYS A 15 -2.15 71.03 91.53
C LYS A 15 -1.46 69.77 90.98
N ALA A 16 -0.65 69.07 91.79
CA ALA A 16 -0.05 67.78 91.44
C ALA A 16 -1.06 66.63 91.17
N PRO A 17 -2.20 66.47 91.90
CA PRO A 17 -3.15 65.42 91.56
C PRO A 17 -3.97 65.76 90.32
N VAL A 18 -4.25 67.03 90.03
CA VAL A 18 -5.05 67.43 88.85
C VAL A 18 -4.25 67.24 87.54
N PHE A 19 -2.95 67.56 87.54
CA PHE A 19 -2.08 67.30 86.38
C PHE A 19 -1.86 65.80 86.14
N LEU A 20 -1.70 65.01 87.21
CA LEU A 20 -1.64 63.55 87.12
C LEU A 20 -2.95 62.94 86.61
N ILE A 21 -4.10 63.42 87.09
CA ILE A 21 -5.43 62.98 86.61
C ILE A 21 -5.65 63.38 85.15
N PHE A 22 -5.23 64.58 84.74
CA PHE A 22 -5.31 65.02 83.35
C PHE A 22 -4.40 64.17 82.44
N SER A 23 -3.16 63.90 82.88
CA SER A 23 -2.22 63.05 82.16
C SER A 23 -2.72 61.62 82.01
N THR A 24 -3.36 61.04 83.03
CA THR A 24 -3.92 59.68 82.95
C THR A 24 -5.13 59.62 82.03
N VAL A 25 -6.01 60.62 82.06
CA VAL A 25 -7.16 60.72 81.14
C VAL A 25 -6.71 60.89 79.68
N VAL A 26 -5.68 61.69 79.42
CA VAL A 26 -5.12 61.82 78.07
C VAL A 26 -4.47 60.51 77.62
N LEU A 27 -3.74 59.83 78.49
CA LEU A 27 -3.12 58.53 78.18
C LEU A 27 -4.15 57.44 77.87
N THR A 28 -5.26 57.39 78.60
CA THR A 28 -6.34 56.41 78.35
C THR A 28 -7.06 56.67 77.05
N ILE A 29 -7.27 57.94 76.67
CA ILE A 29 -7.85 58.30 75.36
C ILE A 29 -6.90 57.90 74.23
N ILE A 30 -5.59 58.16 74.35
CA ILE A 30 -4.58 57.75 73.36
C ILE A 30 -4.55 56.22 73.21
N LEU A 31 -4.59 55.48 74.33
CA LEU A 31 -4.66 54.02 74.32
C LEU A 31 -5.95 53.51 73.65
N ALA A 32 -7.10 54.13 73.92
CA ALA A 32 -8.37 53.77 73.28
C ALA A 32 -8.33 54.00 71.76
N VAL A 33 -7.73 55.11 71.31
CA VAL A 33 -7.53 55.40 69.88
C VAL A 33 -6.55 54.40 69.24
N MET A 34 -5.45 54.04 69.92
CA MET A 34 -4.53 53.01 69.42
C MET A 34 -5.19 51.63 69.32
N ILE A 35 -6.01 51.24 70.32
CA ILE A 35 -6.74 49.97 70.31
C ILE A 35 -7.77 49.97 69.18
N PHE A 36 -8.56 51.03 69.02
CA PHE A 36 -9.52 51.16 67.92
C PHE A 36 -8.82 51.12 66.55
N SER A 37 -7.72 51.86 66.39
CA SER A 37 -6.89 51.85 65.18
C SER A 37 -6.35 50.45 64.89
N TYR A 38 -5.83 49.74 65.89
CA TYR A 38 -5.34 48.37 65.77
C TYR A 38 -6.43 47.39 65.36
N PHE A 39 -7.61 47.42 65.99
CA PHE A 39 -8.75 46.57 65.61
C PHE A 39 -9.26 46.91 64.20
N SER A 40 -9.29 48.19 63.82
CA SER A 40 -9.69 48.60 62.47
C SER A 40 -8.70 48.13 61.40
N GLN A 41 -7.39 48.22 61.64
CA GLN A 41 -6.35 47.69 60.74
C GLN A 41 -6.39 46.17 60.67
N LYS A 42 -6.59 45.50 61.81
CA LYS A 42 -6.70 44.04 61.89
C LYS A 42 -7.93 43.54 61.12
N ASN A 43 -9.08 44.21 61.25
CA ASN A 43 -10.28 43.87 60.48
C ASN A 43 -10.07 44.04 58.98
N ARG A 44 -9.41 45.13 58.54
CA ARG A 44 -9.03 45.34 57.12
C ARG A 44 -8.04 44.29 56.61
N MET A 45 -7.09 43.87 57.44
CA MET A 45 -6.13 42.82 57.10
C MET A 45 -6.84 41.46 56.94
N ILE A 46 -7.74 41.12 57.86
CA ILE A 46 -8.56 39.90 57.80
C ILE A 46 -9.43 39.90 56.55
N GLU A 47 -10.09 41.02 56.23
CA GLU A 47 -10.91 41.15 55.02
C GLU A 47 -10.08 41.04 53.74
N MET A 48 -8.89 41.63 53.69
CA MET A 48 -7.98 41.47 52.56
C MET A 48 -7.51 40.02 52.41
N GLU A 49 -7.17 39.35 53.52
CA GLU A 49 -6.74 37.96 53.53
C GLU A 49 -7.85 37.01 53.09
N THR A 50 -9.11 37.26 53.48
CA THR A 50 -10.26 36.46 53.04
C THR A 50 -10.51 36.62 51.54
N VAL A 51 -10.45 37.84 51.01
CA VAL A 51 -10.59 38.11 49.56
C VAL A 51 -9.49 37.40 48.76
N LEU A 52 -8.22 37.52 49.20
CA LEU A 52 -7.10 36.84 48.55
C LEU A 52 -7.23 35.31 48.61
N THR A 53 -7.75 34.77 49.73
CA THR A 53 -7.97 33.34 49.87
C THR A 53 -9.05 32.84 48.91
N HIS A 54 -10.19 33.54 48.84
CA HIS A 54 -11.26 33.22 47.90
C HIS A 54 -10.80 33.28 46.44
N GLU A 55 -10.02 34.30 46.07
CA GLU A 55 -9.49 34.42 44.72
C GLU A 55 -8.52 33.27 44.39
N LYS A 56 -7.59 32.96 45.31
CA LYS A 56 -6.66 31.83 45.17
C LYS A 56 -7.42 30.50 45.01
N ASP A 57 -8.48 30.27 45.78
CA ASP A 57 -9.29 29.05 45.69
C ASP A 57 -10.08 28.94 44.39
N SER A 58 -10.59 30.06 43.89
CA SER A 58 -11.23 30.13 42.56
C SER A 58 -10.25 29.73 41.45
N LEU A 59 -9.04 30.30 41.45
CA LEU A 59 -7.99 29.97 40.49
C LEU A 59 -7.49 28.52 40.64
N ALA A 60 -7.39 28.01 41.86
CA ALA A 60 -7.05 26.61 42.12
C ALA A 60 -8.11 25.66 41.54
N ASN A 61 -9.39 26.01 41.64
CA ASN A 61 -10.46 25.25 41.01
C ASN A 61 -10.42 25.32 39.49
N GLU A 62 -10.03 26.45 38.91
CA GLU A 62 -9.83 26.60 37.47
C GLU A 62 -8.67 25.72 36.96
N LEU A 63 -7.56 25.66 37.70
CA LEU A 63 -6.46 24.72 37.45
C LEU A 63 -6.93 23.26 37.53
N ARG A 64 -7.73 22.88 38.54
CA ARG A 64 -8.29 21.51 38.64
C ARG A 64 -9.20 21.18 37.45
N LYS A 65 -10.03 22.11 37.00
CA LYS A 65 -10.84 21.94 35.78
C LYS A 65 -9.97 21.74 34.55
N LEU A 66 -8.87 22.50 34.43
CA LEU A 66 -7.93 22.37 33.33
C LEU A 66 -7.22 21.00 33.36
N MET A 67 -6.81 20.55 34.55
CA MET A 67 -6.21 19.23 34.78
C MET A 67 -7.15 18.11 34.31
N HIS A 68 -8.43 18.18 34.66
CA HIS A 68 -9.44 17.26 34.15
C HIS A 68 -9.62 17.37 32.63
N GLY A 69 -9.57 18.58 32.06
CA GLY A 69 -9.57 18.77 30.61
C GLY A 69 -8.45 17.98 29.93
N TYR A 70 -7.22 18.05 30.47
CA TYR A 70 -6.09 17.25 29.98
C TYR A 70 -6.32 15.73 30.10
N ASP A 71 -6.96 15.24 31.18
CA ASP A 71 -7.29 13.81 31.33
C ASP A 71 -8.29 13.31 30.28
N THR A 72 -9.18 14.18 29.79
CA THR A 72 -10.16 13.81 28.74
C THR A 72 -9.56 13.77 27.34
N LEU A 73 -8.42 14.41 27.12
CA LEU A 73 -7.74 14.41 25.83
C LEU A 73 -6.88 13.16 25.69
N ARG A 74 -7.11 12.39 24.62
CA ARG A 74 -6.33 11.19 24.30
C ARG A 74 -6.09 11.10 22.80
N SER A 75 -4.90 10.63 22.44
CA SER A 75 -4.50 10.40 21.05
C SER A 75 -3.91 9.00 20.89
N ASN A 76 -3.80 8.52 19.66
CA ASN A 76 -3.01 7.32 19.33
C ASN A 76 -1.51 7.65 19.16
N ASN A 77 -1.12 8.90 19.38
CA ASN A 77 0.27 9.33 19.33
C ASN A 77 0.89 9.37 20.73
N ASP A 78 1.84 8.47 20.98
CA ASP A 78 2.49 8.32 22.30
C ASP A 78 3.24 9.58 22.74
N THR A 79 3.86 10.31 21.80
CA THR A 79 4.56 11.55 22.11
C THR A 79 3.59 12.64 22.57
N LEU A 80 2.41 12.72 21.95
CA LEU A 80 1.36 13.66 22.33
C LEU A 80 0.74 13.29 23.68
N ASN A 81 0.48 11.99 23.91
CA ASN A 81 0.01 11.51 25.22
C ASN A 81 1.01 11.83 26.34
N ALA A 82 2.31 11.63 26.10
CA ALA A 82 3.36 11.98 27.06
C ALA A 82 3.44 13.50 27.34
N ARG A 83 3.15 14.35 26.33
CA ARG A 83 3.05 15.80 26.51
C ARG A 83 1.83 16.20 27.36
N LEU A 84 0.67 15.61 27.10
CA LEU A 84 -0.55 15.83 27.90
C LEU A 84 -0.33 15.45 29.37
N LEU A 85 0.28 14.29 29.62
CA LEU A 85 0.67 13.83 30.97
C LEU A 85 1.61 14.81 31.67
N ARG A 86 2.59 15.38 30.96
CA ARG A 86 3.52 16.36 31.54
C ARG A 86 2.84 17.67 31.93
N GLU A 87 1.93 18.19 31.11
CA GLU A 87 1.16 19.40 31.48
C GLU A 87 0.23 19.15 32.66
N ARG A 88 -0.39 17.97 32.73
CA ARG A 88 -1.17 17.55 33.89
C ARG A 88 -0.33 17.53 35.17
N GLU A 89 0.86 16.95 35.10
CA GLU A 89 1.77 16.89 36.25
C GLU A 89 2.32 18.28 36.64
N ARG A 90 2.47 19.18 35.67
CA ARG A 90 2.79 20.58 35.94
C ARG A 90 1.69 21.26 36.76
N ILE A 91 0.41 21.04 36.42
CA ILE A 91 -0.73 21.56 37.20
C ILE A 91 -0.73 20.99 38.62
N ARG A 92 -0.49 19.68 38.76
CA ARG A 92 -0.41 19.03 40.08
C ARG A 92 0.64 19.69 40.96
N ARG A 93 1.86 19.86 40.44
CA ARG A 93 2.96 20.51 41.16
C ARG A 93 2.67 21.97 41.49
N LEU A 94 1.99 22.72 40.63
CA LEU A 94 1.56 24.10 40.91
C LEU A 94 0.59 24.20 42.09
N LEU A 95 -0.31 23.23 42.24
CA LEU A 95 -1.26 23.17 43.35
C LEU A 95 -0.60 22.79 44.68
N GLU A 96 0.59 22.20 44.67
CA GLU A 96 1.36 21.80 45.86
C GLU A 96 2.33 22.88 46.35
N ILE A 97 2.51 23.99 45.63
CA ILE A 97 3.40 25.10 46.01
C ILE A 97 2.89 25.81 47.27
N ASN A 98 3.75 25.91 48.29
CA ASN A 98 3.51 26.74 49.47
C ASN A 98 4.13 28.13 49.28
N ALA A 99 3.29 29.15 49.11
CA ALA A 99 3.70 30.56 49.01
C ALA A 99 2.57 31.48 49.51
N SER A 100 2.82 32.79 49.59
CA SER A 100 1.78 33.76 49.95
C SER A 100 0.65 33.78 48.92
N ASN A 101 -0.59 34.08 49.36
CA ASN A 101 -1.75 34.13 48.46
C ASN A 101 -1.53 35.06 47.26
N VAL A 102 -0.89 36.22 47.47
CA VAL A 102 -0.56 37.18 46.40
C VAL A 102 0.35 36.54 45.33
N GLN A 103 1.37 35.80 45.76
CA GLN A 103 2.30 35.14 44.84
C GLN A 103 1.62 33.98 44.09
N LEU A 104 0.80 33.20 44.79
CA LEU A 104 0.03 32.10 44.18
C LEU A 104 -0.97 32.62 43.16
N ILE A 105 -1.73 33.68 43.47
CA ILE A 105 -2.69 34.31 42.53
C ILE A 105 -1.97 34.76 41.26
N LYS A 106 -0.85 35.47 41.38
CA LYS A 106 -0.05 35.93 40.23
C LYS A 106 0.43 34.76 39.38
N THR A 107 0.94 33.71 40.03
CA THR A 107 1.47 32.52 39.36
C THR A 107 0.35 31.74 38.66
N TYR A 108 -0.76 31.48 39.35
CA TYR A 108 -1.90 30.74 38.81
C TYR A 108 -2.51 31.44 37.60
N ARG A 109 -2.72 32.76 37.65
CA ARG A 109 -3.25 33.52 36.50
C ARG A 109 -2.36 33.39 35.25
N ALA A 110 -1.04 33.50 35.42
CA ALA A 110 -0.08 33.37 34.32
C ALA A 110 -0.06 31.95 33.73
N GLU A 111 -0.02 30.94 34.60
CA GLU A 111 0.03 29.53 34.21
C GLU A 111 -1.28 29.05 33.56
N ILE A 112 -2.44 29.45 34.10
CA ILE A 112 -3.76 29.14 33.51
C ILE A 112 -3.85 29.62 32.07
N THR A 113 -3.36 30.84 31.79
CA THR A 113 -3.38 31.40 30.43
C THR A 113 -2.53 30.56 29.49
N THR A 114 -1.29 30.29 29.90
CA THR A 114 -0.33 29.49 29.12
C THR A 114 -0.84 28.07 28.86
N MET A 115 -1.33 27.39 29.90
CA MET A 115 -1.80 26.02 29.80
C MET A 115 -3.10 25.91 29.00
N ARG A 116 -3.95 26.95 28.96
CA ARG A 116 -5.12 26.98 28.07
C ARG A 116 -4.72 27.05 26.61
N GLU A 117 -3.71 27.85 26.27
CA GLU A 117 -3.20 27.94 24.91
C GLU A 117 -2.57 26.61 24.46
N ILE A 118 -1.80 25.98 25.34
CA ILE A 118 -1.23 24.64 25.10
C ILE A 118 -2.34 23.61 24.88
N MET A 119 -3.37 23.60 25.74
CA MET A 119 -4.51 22.68 25.61
C MET A 119 -5.24 22.87 24.28
N LYS A 120 -5.52 24.12 23.88
CA LYS A 120 -6.13 24.43 22.58
C LYS A 120 -5.27 23.92 21.42
N SER A 121 -3.95 24.12 21.49
CA SER A 121 -3.01 23.61 20.49
C SER A 121 -3.04 22.08 20.39
N TYR A 122 -3.11 21.37 21.51
CA TYR A 122 -3.21 19.92 21.51
C TYR A 122 -4.55 19.42 20.96
N ILE A 123 -5.67 20.09 21.26
CA ILE A 123 -6.97 19.75 20.65
C ILE A 123 -6.87 19.81 19.13
N VAL A 124 -6.35 20.90 18.57
CA VAL A 124 -6.16 21.07 17.12
C VAL A 124 -5.25 19.98 16.54
N GLN A 125 -4.17 19.62 17.23
CA GLN A 125 -3.28 18.54 16.81
C GLN A 125 -3.97 17.18 16.81
N ILE A 126 -4.74 16.85 17.85
CA ILE A 126 -5.52 15.60 17.94
C ILE A 126 -6.53 15.53 16.79
N ASP A 127 -7.28 16.61 16.55
CA ASP A 127 -8.27 16.67 15.48
C ASP A 127 -7.63 16.52 14.10
N SER A 128 -6.50 17.18 13.87
CA SER A 128 -5.74 17.05 12.61
C SER A 128 -5.24 15.62 12.40
N LEU A 129 -4.66 15.00 13.45
CA LEU A 129 -4.20 13.61 13.38
C LEU A 129 -5.36 12.65 13.14
N ASN A 130 -6.49 12.82 13.82
CA ASN A 130 -7.68 11.99 13.63
C ASN A 130 -8.25 12.14 12.21
N THR A 131 -8.31 13.36 11.70
CA THR A 131 -8.79 13.64 10.34
C THR A 131 -7.88 12.99 9.30
N ARG A 132 -6.56 13.15 9.44
CA ARG A 132 -5.58 12.50 8.55
C ARG A 132 -5.66 10.98 8.63
N ASN A 133 -5.83 10.41 9.83
CA ASN A 133 -5.96 8.96 10.00
C ASN A 133 -7.23 8.42 9.29
N LYS A 134 -8.36 9.11 9.41
CA LYS A 134 -9.60 8.77 8.69
C LYS A 134 -9.40 8.82 7.17
N LEU A 135 -8.76 9.87 6.66
CA LEU A 135 -8.46 10.01 5.22
C LEU A 135 -7.53 8.89 4.73
N LEU A 136 -6.43 8.64 5.44
CA LEU A 136 -5.47 7.58 5.10
C LEU A 136 -6.11 6.19 5.18
N SER A 137 -7.03 5.97 6.12
CA SER A 137 -7.77 4.71 6.22
C SER A 137 -8.71 4.51 5.04
N ALA A 138 -9.44 5.55 4.63
CA ALA A 138 -10.30 5.52 3.45
C ALA A 138 -9.51 5.33 2.15
N GLU A 139 -8.36 6.00 2.02
CA GLU A 139 -7.45 5.85 0.89
C GLU A 139 -6.88 4.43 0.82
N ASN A 140 -6.42 3.87 1.95
CA ASN A 140 -5.98 2.47 2.02
C ASN A 140 -7.05 1.49 1.58
N GLN A 141 -8.31 1.69 2.01
CA GLN A 141 -9.43 0.84 1.57
C GLN A 141 -9.67 0.95 0.07
N ASN A 142 -9.65 2.17 -0.49
CA ASN A 142 -9.80 2.41 -1.92
C ASN A 142 -8.68 1.75 -2.74
N ILE A 143 -7.42 1.91 -2.31
CA ILE A 143 -6.26 1.30 -2.95
C ILE A 143 -6.37 -0.23 -2.93
N ARG A 144 -6.73 -0.84 -1.79
CA ARG A 144 -6.93 -2.29 -1.70
C ARG A 144 -8.01 -2.78 -2.66
N GLN A 145 -9.13 -2.05 -2.78
CA GLN A 145 -10.18 -2.39 -3.75
C GLN A 145 -9.68 -2.30 -5.19
N LYS A 146 -8.93 -1.25 -5.54
CA LYS A 146 -8.33 -1.10 -6.87
C LYS A 146 -7.34 -2.22 -7.19
N ILE A 147 -6.46 -2.59 -6.25
CA ILE A 147 -5.51 -3.70 -6.42
C ILE A 147 -6.26 -5.00 -6.68
N ASN A 148 -7.26 -5.33 -5.87
CA ASN A 148 -8.06 -6.55 -6.07
C ASN A 148 -8.77 -6.56 -7.43
N GLN A 149 -9.24 -5.40 -7.91
CA GLN A 149 -9.85 -5.30 -9.24
C GLN A 149 -8.83 -5.53 -10.35
N VAL A 150 -7.64 -4.91 -10.25
CA VAL A 150 -6.56 -5.07 -11.23
C VAL A 150 -6.07 -6.52 -11.28
N GLU A 151 -5.89 -7.17 -10.13
CA GLU A 151 -5.50 -8.58 -10.05
C GLU A 151 -6.52 -9.49 -10.74
N LYS A 152 -7.82 -9.29 -10.49
CA LYS A 152 -8.88 -10.04 -11.18
C LYS A 152 -8.82 -9.84 -12.68
N THR A 153 -8.71 -8.60 -13.15
CA THR A 153 -8.63 -8.31 -14.58
C THR A 153 -7.38 -8.91 -15.22
N ASN A 154 -6.24 -8.94 -14.52
CA ASN A 154 -5.03 -9.56 -15.02
C ASN A 154 -5.19 -11.07 -15.16
N ILE A 155 -5.80 -11.74 -14.17
CA ILE A 155 -6.07 -13.19 -14.23
C ILE A 155 -7.00 -13.51 -15.42
N GLU A 156 -8.06 -12.72 -15.61
CA GLU A 156 -8.97 -12.89 -16.74
C GLU A 156 -8.27 -12.66 -18.09
N LEU A 157 -7.43 -11.62 -18.18
CA LEU A 157 -6.69 -11.29 -19.39
C LEU A 157 -5.66 -12.38 -19.74
N GLU A 158 -4.93 -12.91 -18.75
CA GLU A 158 -4.00 -14.01 -18.95
C GLU A 158 -4.72 -15.29 -19.42
N LYS A 159 -5.89 -15.58 -18.84
CA LYS A 159 -6.71 -16.71 -19.31
C LYS A 159 -7.18 -16.51 -20.75
N ALA A 160 -7.68 -15.32 -21.08
CA ALA A 160 -8.13 -15.00 -22.43
C ALA A 160 -6.96 -15.04 -23.44
N LYS A 161 -5.78 -14.58 -23.04
CA LYS A 161 -4.56 -14.64 -23.85
C LYS A 161 -4.11 -16.08 -24.08
N ALA A 162 -4.11 -16.93 -23.06
CA ALA A 162 -3.76 -18.35 -23.20
C ALA A 162 -4.75 -19.08 -24.13
N GLU A 163 -6.05 -18.82 -23.99
CA GLU A 163 -7.08 -19.37 -24.87
C GLU A 163 -6.92 -18.88 -26.32
N LEU A 164 -6.65 -17.59 -26.50
CA LEU A 164 -6.44 -17.02 -27.84
C LEU A 164 -5.15 -17.55 -28.47
N SER A 165 -4.08 -17.70 -27.69
CA SER A 165 -2.79 -18.25 -28.16
C SER A 165 -2.95 -19.67 -28.66
N THR A 166 -3.66 -20.53 -27.93
CA THR A 166 -3.92 -21.92 -28.37
C THR A 166 -4.79 -21.98 -29.62
N LYS A 167 -5.82 -21.12 -29.71
CA LYS A 167 -6.65 -20.98 -30.92
C LYS A 167 -5.82 -20.53 -32.13
N VAL A 168 -4.94 -19.55 -31.95
CA VAL A 168 -4.06 -19.05 -33.02
C VAL A 168 -3.08 -20.14 -33.46
N GLU A 169 -2.48 -20.88 -32.53
CA GLU A 169 -1.57 -21.99 -32.85
C GLU A 169 -2.27 -23.04 -33.73
N ILE A 170 -3.44 -23.53 -33.31
CA ILE A 170 -4.24 -24.49 -34.09
C ILE A 170 -4.65 -23.90 -35.45
N ALA A 171 -5.09 -22.65 -35.48
CA ALA A 171 -5.57 -22.00 -36.70
C ALA A 171 -4.45 -21.60 -37.67
N SER A 172 -3.20 -21.50 -37.19
CA SER A 172 -2.02 -21.15 -38.01
C SER A 172 -1.43 -22.33 -38.78
N VAL A 173 -1.88 -23.57 -38.51
CA VAL A 173 -1.44 -24.76 -39.25
C VAL A 173 -1.86 -24.64 -40.72
N ILE A 174 -0.88 -24.76 -41.62
CA ILE A 174 -1.11 -24.71 -43.08
C ILE A 174 -1.46 -26.12 -43.56
N MET A 175 -2.71 -26.35 -43.96
CA MET A 175 -3.16 -27.65 -44.45
C MET A 175 -2.77 -27.87 -45.93
N ALA A 176 -2.48 -29.12 -46.31
CA ALA A 176 -2.33 -29.50 -47.71
C ALA A 176 -3.66 -30.04 -48.27
N LYS A 177 -3.97 -29.71 -49.52
CA LYS A 177 -5.08 -30.29 -50.30
C LYS A 177 -4.57 -30.89 -51.60
N ASP A 178 -5.44 -31.63 -52.29
CA ASP A 178 -5.18 -32.20 -53.61
C ASP A 178 -3.89 -33.03 -53.63
N ILE A 179 -3.69 -33.84 -52.58
CA ILE A 179 -2.49 -34.66 -52.41
C ILE A 179 -2.60 -35.89 -53.31
N ILE A 180 -1.72 -35.98 -54.30
CA ILE A 180 -1.69 -37.05 -55.29
C ILE A 180 -0.30 -37.67 -55.28
N ALA A 181 -0.24 -38.96 -54.92
CA ALA A 181 0.99 -39.75 -54.93
C ALA A 181 0.97 -40.73 -56.11
N VAL A 182 1.95 -40.60 -57.01
CA VAL A 182 2.03 -41.42 -58.24
C VAL A 182 3.45 -41.93 -58.44
N ALA A 183 3.57 -43.24 -58.69
CA ALA A 183 4.82 -43.84 -59.10
C ALA A 183 5.08 -43.63 -60.60
N LEU A 184 6.30 -43.25 -60.93
CA LEU A 184 6.76 -42.93 -62.27
C LEU A 184 7.85 -43.92 -62.68
N ASN A 185 7.84 -44.34 -63.94
CA ASN A 185 8.91 -45.12 -64.54
C ASN A 185 10.03 -44.23 -65.11
N LYS A 186 11.10 -44.85 -65.63
CA LYS A 186 12.25 -44.14 -66.25
C LYS A 186 11.87 -43.18 -67.38
N ASN A 187 10.74 -43.43 -68.05
CA ASN A 187 10.19 -42.56 -69.10
C ASN A 187 9.22 -41.49 -68.56
N ARG A 188 9.17 -41.30 -67.23
CA ARG A 188 8.26 -40.40 -66.50
C ARG A 188 6.77 -40.68 -66.72
N LYS A 189 6.41 -41.91 -67.13
CA LYS A 189 5.01 -42.34 -67.24
C LYS A 189 4.58 -43.02 -65.95
N GLU A 190 3.31 -42.85 -65.60
CA GLU A 190 2.71 -43.46 -64.42
C GLU A 190 2.76 -44.99 -64.51
N THR A 191 3.06 -45.65 -63.40
CA THR A 191 3.10 -47.10 -63.27
C THR A 191 2.67 -47.49 -61.87
N THR A 192 1.94 -48.59 -61.75
CA THR A 192 1.65 -49.21 -60.44
C THR A 192 2.64 -50.33 -60.14
N ARG A 193 3.42 -50.80 -61.11
CA ARG A 193 4.32 -51.94 -60.91
C ARG A 193 5.60 -51.53 -60.20
N THR A 194 5.95 -52.22 -59.10
CA THR A 194 7.17 -51.97 -58.33
C THR A 194 8.44 -52.16 -59.18
N ASP A 195 8.45 -53.15 -60.09
CA ASP A 195 9.61 -53.47 -60.95
C ASP A 195 9.92 -52.38 -61.99
N ARG A 196 8.98 -51.49 -62.27
CA ARG A 196 9.13 -50.38 -63.22
C ARG A 196 9.24 -49.02 -62.54
N LEU A 197 9.16 -48.97 -61.21
CA LEU A 197 9.20 -47.74 -60.45
C LEU A 197 10.63 -47.17 -60.47
N ASP A 198 10.75 -45.92 -60.90
CA ASP A 198 11.99 -45.14 -60.91
C ASP A 198 11.95 -44.01 -59.88
N LYS A 199 10.83 -43.27 -59.83
CA LYS A 199 10.59 -42.21 -58.85
C LYS A 199 9.16 -42.24 -58.36
N LEU A 200 8.93 -41.87 -57.10
CA LEU A 200 7.62 -41.51 -56.58
C LEU A 200 7.47 -39.99 -56.65
N ARG A 201 6.38 -39.50 -57.25
CA ARG A 201 6.02 -38.08 -57.25
C ARG A 201 4.81 -37.87 -56.36
N VAL A 202 4.94 -37.02 -55.34
CA VAL A 202 3.83 -36.59 -54.49
C VAL A 202 3.59 -35.11 -54.73
N CYS A 203 2.50 -34.78 -55.43
CA CYS A 203 2.07 -33.41 -55.67
C CYS A 203 0.96 -33.03 -54.71
N PHE A 204 0.92 -31.78 -54.27
CA PHE A 204 -0.07 -31.25 -53.34
C PHE A 204 -0.10 -29.71 -53.42
N THR A 205 -1.16 -29.13 -52.90
CA THR A 205 -1.32 -27.69 -52.75
C THR A 205 -1.25 -27.33 -51.28
N LEU A 206 -0.32 -26.47 -50.88
CA LEU A 206 -0.40 -25.81 -49.57
C LEU A 206 -1.50 -24.78 -49.63
N ARG A 207 -2.51 -24.89 -48.76
CA ARG A 207 -3.67 -23.99 -48.77
C ARG A 207 -3.30 -22.60 -48.29
N GLU A 208 -4.03 -21.60 -48.76
CA GLU A 208 -4.04 -20.27 -48.17
C GLU A 208 -4.44 -20.33 -46.70
N ASN A 209 -3.70 -19.59 -45.87
CA ASN A 209 -3.98 -19.42 -44.46
C ASN A 209 -3.52 -18.02 -44.06
N PRO A 210 -4.44 -17.06 -43.85
CA PRO A 210 -4.10 -15.70 -43.48
C PRO A 210 -3.58 -15.55 -42.04
N ILE A 211 -3.73 -16.59 -41.20
CA ILE A 211 -3.28 -16.60 -39.80
C ILE A 211 -1.83 -17.13 -39.70
N ALA A 212 -1.40 -17.97 -40.64
CA ALA A 212 -0.06 -18.52 -40.67
C ALA A 212 1.00 -17.44 -40.97
N GLN A 213 2.23 -17.62 -40.46
CA GLN A 213 3.33 -16.72 -40.79
C GLN A 213 3.84 -16.97 -42.22
N ALA A 214 3.92 -15.90 -43.03
CA ALA A 214 4.58 -15.94 -44.34
C ALA A 214 6.09 -16.15 -44.21
N GLY A 215 6.71 -16.70 -45.25
CA GLY A 215 8.15 -16.89 -45.35
C GLY A 215 8.54 -18.25 -45.88
N LYS A 216 9.82 -18.60 -45.74
CA LYS A 216 10.35 -19.88 -46.20
C LYS A 216 9.84 -21.02 -45.31
N LYS A 217 9.11 -21.96 -45.92
CA LYS A 217 8.51 -23.14 -45.29
C LYS A 217 9.13 -24.40 -45.88
N THR A 218 9.43 -25.40 -45.06
CA THR A 218 9.93 -26.71 -45.52
C THR A 218 8.91 -27.79 -45.24
N VAL A 219 8.42 -28.43 -46.29
CA VAL A 219 7.52 -29.58 -46.20
C VAL A 219 8.35 -30.85 -46.20
N TYR A 220 8.11 -31.71 -45.22
CA TYR A 220 8.73 -33.02 -45.07
C TYR A 220 7.74 -34.09 -45.53
N LEU A 221 8.17 -34.98 -46.41
CA LEU A 221 7.41 -36.13 -46.87
C LEU A 221 7.90 -37.39 -46.14
N ARG A 222 6.97 -38.13 -45.53
CA ARG A 222 7.19 -39.49 -45.02
C ARG A 222 6.43 -40.49 -45.87
N VAL A 223 7.14 -41.43 -46.47
CA VAL A 223 6.55 -42.54 -47.23
C VAL A 223 6.61 -43.79 -46.36
N ILE A 224 5.44 -44.20 -45.88
CA ILE A 224 5.26 -45.38 -45.03
C ILE A 224 4.96 -46.58 -45.92
N ARG A 225 5.77 -47.62 -45.79
CA ARG A 225 5.67 -48.91 -46.48
C ARG A 225 4.52 -49.78 -45.94
N PRO A 226 4.12 -50.83 -46.68
CA PRO A 226 3.12 -51.79 -46.22
C PRO A 226 3.44 -52.48 -44.89
N ASP A 227 4.73 -52.64 -44.59
CA ASP A 227 5.26 -53.22 -43.34
C ASP A 227 5.48 -52.20 -42.22
N GLN A 228 4.91 -50.99 -42.37
CA GLN A 228 4.97 -49.89 -41.40
C GLN A 228 6.37 -49.27 -41.21
N LEU A 229 7.32 -49.59 -42.09
CA LEU A 229 8.63 -48.92 -42.11
C LEU A 229 8.59 -47.65 -42.96
N VAL A 230 9.31 -46.61 -42.53
CA VAL A 230 9.47 -45.38 -43.33
C VAL A 230 10.61 -45.58 -44.33
N ILE A 231 10.39 -45.22 -45.59
CA ILE A 231 11.48 -45.13 -46.56
C ILE A 231 12.37 -43.95 -46.15
N ALA A 232 13.65 -44.22 -45.88
CA ALA A 232 14.59 -43.19 -45.47
C ALA A 232 15.82 -43.27 -46.37
N THR A 233 16.15 -42.17 -47.05
CA THR A 233 17.32 -42.08 -47.93
C THR A 233 18.62 -41.97 -47.13
N SER A 234 18.55 -41.45 -45.90
CA SER A 234 19.68 -41.30 -44.98
C SER A 234 19.21 -41.44 -43.53
N PRO A 235 20.02 -42.03 -42.62
CA PRO A 235 19.75 -42.04 -41.19
C PRO A 235 19.72 -40.65 -40.54
N ASP A 236 20.30 -39.64 -41.20
CA ASP A 236 20.32 -38.25 -40.72
C ASP A 236 19.07 -37.44 -41.11
N ASN A 237 18.15 -38.02 -41.90
CA ASN A 237 16.92 -37.36 -42.32
C ASN A 237 15.91 -37.29 -41.17
N LEU A 238 16.18 -36.43 -40.19
CA LEU A 238 15.34 -36.17 -39.03
C LEU A 238 14.75 -34.77 -39.10
N PHE A 239 13.48 -34.64 -38.72
CA PHE A 239 12.81 -33.36 -38.49
C PHE A 239 12.11 -33.35 -37.14
N ASP A 240 11.87 -32.16 -36.61
CA ASP A 240 11.20 -31.98 -35.33
C ASP A 240 9.68 -32.14 -35.48
N TYR A 241 9.11 -33.01 -34.66
CA TYR A 241 7.68 -33.26 -34.49
C TYR A 241 7.34 -33.09 -33.01
N GLY A 242 6.83 -31.91 -32.65
CA GLY A 242 6.71 -31.49 -31.26
C GLY A 242 8.07 -31.53 -30.56
N GLU A 243 8.17 -32.33 -29.49
CA GLU A 243 9.41 -32.51 -28.72
C GLU A 243 10.26 -33.71 -29.19
N THR A 244 9.80 -34.44 -30.21
CA THR A 244 10.45 -35.66 -30.71
C THR A 244 11.01 -35.46 -32.12
N LYS A 245 12.01 -36.26 -32.49
CA LYS A 245 12.50 -36.29 -33.87
C LYS A 245 11.88 -37.45 -34.63
N MET A 246 11.41 -37.19 -35.84
CA MET A 246 10.88 -38.20 -36.75
C MET A 246 11.74 -38.30 -38.00
N VAL A 247 11.85 -39.52 -38.54
CA VAL A 247 12.53 -39.76 -39.82
C VAL A 247 11.62 -39.35 -40.97
N PHE A 248 12.16 -38.62 -41.94
CA PHE A 248 11.49 -38.27 -43.20
C PHE A 248 12.18 -38.91 -44.42
N THR A 249 11.42 -39.06 -45.50
CA THR A 249 11.88 -39.64 -46.77
C THR A 249 12.58 -38.59 -47.62
N GLU A 250 11.89 -37.48 -47.89
CA GLU A 250 12.39 -36.35 -48.68
C GLU A 250 11.75 -35.04 -48.22
N SER A 251 12.38 -33.89 -48.49
CA SER A 251 11.84 -32.59 -48.12
C SER A 251 11.93 -31.57 -49.26
N ARG A 252 11.07 -30.55 -49.22
CA ARG A 252 11.11 -29.43 -50.16
C ARG A 252 10.75 -28.12 -49.48
N SER A 253 11.57 -27.10 -49.69
CA SER A 253 11.27 -25.74 -49.24
C SER A 253 10.52 -24.93 -50.30
N VAL A 254 9.66 -24.01 -49.85
CA VAL A 254 8.95 -23.02 -50.65
C VAL A 254 8.91 -21.69 -49.92
N ASP A 255 8.81 -20.59 -50.64
CA ASP A 255 8.47 -19.29 -50.06
C ASP A 255 6.94 -19.11 -50.05
N TYR A 256 6.34 -19.25 -48.87
CA TYR A 256 4.90 -19.19 -48.67
C TYR A 256 4.44 -17.77 -48.38
N MET A 257 3.49 -17.25 -49.18
CA MET A 257 2.97 -15.89 -49.07
C MET A 257 1.48 -15.85 -48.68
N ASN A 258 1.03 -16.77 -47.81
CA ASN A 258 -0.36 -16.91 -47.36
C ASN A 258 -1.37 -17.19 -48.49
N GLN A 259 -0.93 -17.74 -49.60
CA GLN A 259 -1.73 -18.07 -50.78
C GLN A 259 -1.61 -19.56 -51.09
N ASP A 260 -2.54 -20.08 -51.91
CA ASP A 260 -2.44 -21.44 -52.44
C ASP A 260 -1.15 -21.59 -53.26
N ILE A 261 -0.34 -22.60 -52.95
CA ILE A 261 0.90 -22.91 -53.68
C ILE A 261 0.98 -24.40 -54.01
N ASP A 262 1.05 -24.69 -55.30
CA ASP A 262 1.23 -26.05 -55.82
C ASP A 262 2.70 -26.45 -55.77
N MET A 263 2.97 -27.65 -55.27
CA MET A 263 4.31 -28.22 -55.30
C MET A 263 4.30 -29.74 -55.39
N CYS A 264 5.44 -30.30 -55.78
CA CYS A 264 5.66 -31.74 -55.80
C CYS A 264 7.00 -32.10 -55.15
N ILE A 265 7.01 -33.18 -54.39
CA ILE A 265 8.22 -33.81 -53.84
C ILE A 265 8.46 -35.10 -54.63
N PHE A 266 9.71 -35.33 -55.03
CA PHE A 266 10.13 -36.50 -55.78
C PHE A 266 11.04 -37.35 -54.92
N VAL A 267 10.72 -38.63 -54.78
CA VAL A 267 11.53 -39.61 -54.06
C VAL A 267 12.11 -40.59 -55.07
N ASP A 268 13.42 -40.77 -55.04
CA ASP A 268 14.12 -41.72 -55.91
C ASP A 268 13.96 -43.16 -55.39
N ASN A 269 13.88 -44.13 -56.31
CA ASN A 269 13.86 -45.54 -55.94
C ASN A 269 15.27 -46.06 -55.64
N THR A 270 15.58 -46.21 -54.36
CA THR A 270 16.83 -46.78 -53.85
C THR A 270 16.80 -48.31 -53.71
N GLY A 271 15.68 -48.95 -54.05
CA GLY A 271 15.47 -50.40 -53.89
C GLY A 271 14.60 -50.78 -52.69
N ASP A 272 14.16 -49.80 -51.89
CA ASP A 272 13.37 -50.02 -50.66
C ASP A 272 11.86 -50.18 -50.90
N PHE A 273 11.40 -50.04 -52.15
CA PHE A 273 10.00 -50.20 -52.52
C PHE A 273 9.64 -51.67 -52.72
N ILE A 274 8.56 -52.11 -52.09
CA ILE A 274 7.99 -53.46 -52.15
C ILE A 274 6.55 -53.40 -52.67
N PRO A 275 5.97 -54.51 -53.18
CA PRO A 275 4.55 -54.55 -53.48
C PRO A 275 3.67 -54.35 -52.24
N GLY A 276 2.63 -53.51 -52.36
CA GLY A 276 1.62 -53.30 -51.33
C GLY A 276 1.08 -51.87 -51.27
N ASN A 277 0.34 -51.58 -50.19
CA ASN A 277 -0.24 -50.27 -49.92
C ASN A 277 0.71 -49.35 -49.15
N TYR A 278 0.87 -48.15 -49.66
CA TYR A 278 1.70 -47.11 -49.08
C TYR A 278 0.85 -45.95 -48.56
N THR A 279 1.39 -45.24 -47.58
CA THR A 279 0.86 -43.95 -47.12
C THR A 279 1.95 -42.89 -47.25
N ALA A 280 1.68 -41.83 -48.00
CA ALA A 280 2.49 -40.63 -48.08
C ALA A 280 1.91 -39.59 -47.12
N GLU A 281 2.65 -39.24 -46.08
CA GLU A 281 2.29 -38.22 -45.10
C GLU A 281 3.14 -36.96 -45.32
N LEU A 282 2.50 -35.81 -45.28
CA LEU A 282 3.14 -34.50 -45.41
C LEU A 282 3.16 -33.82 -44.06
N TYR A 283 4.31 -33.32 -43.67
CA TYR A 283 4.52 -32.58 -42.44
C TYR A 283 5.09 -31.20 -42.70
N LEU A 284 4.63 -30.21 -41.96
CA LEU A 284 5.14 -28.84 -42.01
C LEU A 284 5.09 -28.26 -40.61
N GLU A 285 6.19 -27.64 -40.17
CA GLU A 285 6.31 -27.01 -38.85
C GLU A 285 5.87 -27.94 -37.69
N GLY A 286 6.27 -29.21 -37.77
CA GLY A 286 5.96 -30.21 -36.75
C GLY A 286 4.51 -30.71 -36.75
N ASN A 287 3.68 -30.33 -37.72
CA ASN A 287 2.29 -30.77 -37.83
C ASN A 287 2.08 -31.67 -39.05
N LEU A 288 1.21 -32.69 -38.94
CA LEU A 288 0.72 -33.46 -40.08
C LEU A 288 -0.28 -32.60 -40.86
N ILE A 289 0.04 -32.25 -42.10
CA ILE A 289 -0.77 -31.33 -42.91
C ILE A 289 -1.63 -32.04 -43.95
N GLY A 290 -1.41 -33.33 -44.15
CA GLY A 290 -2.27 -34.20 -44.96
C GLY A 290 -1.59 -35.50 -45.35
N SER A 291 -2.35 -36.42 -45.93
CA SER A 291 -1.83 -37.70 -46.39
C SER A 291 -2.56 -38.21 -47.63
N ALA A 292 -1.87 -39.07 -48.39
CA ALA A 292 -2.42 -39.78 -49.54
C ALA A 292 -1.98 -41.24 -49.50
N LYS A 293 -2.81 -42.12 -50.07
CA LYS A 293 -2.49 -43.55 -50.22
C LYS A 293 -2.25 -43.88 -51.68
N PHE A 294 -1.30 -44.76 -51.93
CA PHE A 294 -1.06 -45.32 -53.25
C PHE A 294 -0.69 -46.80 -53.13
N MET A 295 -0.87 -47.55 -54.20
CA MET A 295 -0.59 -48.99 -54.22
C MET A 295 0.47 -49.29 -55.27
N LEU A 296 1.43 -50.12 -54.90
CA LEU A 296 2.37 -50.75 -55.82
C LEU A 296 2.05 -52.23 -55.96
N THR A 297 1.98 -52.72 -57.20
CA THR A 297 1.72 -54.12 -57.50
C THR A 297 3.02 -54.88 -57.75
N GLY A 298 2.99 -56.17 -57.42
CA GLY A 298 4.01 -57.12 -57.82
C GLY A 298 4.07 -57.28 -59.34
N ARG A 299 5.04 -58.10 -59.78
CA ARG A 299 5.36 -58.33 -61.18
C ARG A 299 4.19 -58.90 -61.99
#